data_AF-A0A9W6SEY2-F1
#
_entry.id   AF-A0A9W6SEY2-F1
#
_cell.length_a   1.000
_cell.length_b   1.000
_cell.length_c   1.000
_cell.angle_alpha   90.00
_cell.angle_beta   90.00
_cell.angle_gamma   90.00
#
_symmetry.space_group_name_H-M   'P 1'
#
loop_
_entity.id
_entity.type
_entity.pdbx_description
1 polymer ?
#
loop_
_entity_poly.entity_id
_entity_poly.type
_entity_poly.pdbx_seq_one_letter_code
_entity_poly.pdbx_strand_id
1 'polypeptide(L)'
;MNGAPNGSVPAKQCTDCGQVLPSTEFYWVSKPLGTLRGQCKACMRRSKTAQRDPAWTPNCSRCDVRLPERTGSGRRLCDECFGQTYDLEHRRANGAHRIRLKPCTLCGGPKERMARGKLCQACKPWAGYAKSLRRFDLTPADYVSILQAQGGVCYICHEAPRGQRLSIDHDHALPEGRAAVRGLLCRDCNYSRLPRFEEDLAMLQRAISYLTAPPARSVIGQIGGHDLAVLHAFARDDSGGPWEFDVDVADPGPIEPRFALLNLSDPRDDAPRPSEPPHPAEYAFL
;
A
#
# COMPACT_ATOMS: atom_id res chain seq x y z
N MET A 1 42.04 -3.58 -62.62
CA MET A 1 40.61 -3.31 -62.36
C MET A 1 40.41 -3.29 -60.85
N ASN A 2 40.45 -2.12 -60.21
CA ASN A 2 40.18 -1.99 -58.78
C ASN A 2 39.11 -0.92 -58.61
N GLY A 3 37.87 -1.36 -58.37
CA GLY A 3 36.71 -0.50 -58.15
C GLY A 3 36.82 0.22 -56.80
N ALA A 4 36.57 1.53 -56.82
CA ALA A 4 36.35 2.31 -55.60
C ALA A 4 35.04 1.86 -54.92
N PRO A 5 35.01 1.66 -53.60
CA PRO A 5 33.76 1.41 -52.91
C PRO A 5 32.92 2.70 -52.92
N ASN A 6 31.74 2.62 -53.51
CA ASN A 6 30.71 3.66 -53.45
C ASN A 6 30.48 4.08 -51.99
N GLY A 7 30.96 5.27 -51.62
CA GLY A 7 30.69 5.91 -50.34
C GLY A 7 29.22 6.31 -50.23
N SER A 8 28.34 5.35 -49.99
CA SER A 8 26.91 5.62 -49.80
C SER A 8 26.70 6.47 -48.54
N VAL A 9 26.14 7.66 -48.72
CA VAL A 9 25.81 8.56 -47.60
C VAL A 9 24.68 7.92 -46.80
N PRO A 10 24.82 7.71 -45.47
CA PRO A 10 23.80 7.06 -44.68
C PRO A 10 22.50 7.89 -44.71
N ALA A 11 21.37 7.23 -44.95
CA ALA A 11 20.06 7.87 -45.02
C ALA A 11 19.36 7.87 -43.65
N LYS A 12 18.50 8.87 -43.41
CA LYS A 12 17.73 9.06 -42.17
C LYS A 12 16.31 9.52 -42.49
N GLN A 13 15.34 9.02 -41.73
CA GLN A 13 13.96 9.47 -41.82
C GLN A 13 13.74 10.80 -41.08
N CYS A 14 13.08 11.76 -41.73
CA CYS A 14 12.70 13.02 -41.10
C CYS A 14 11.48 12.86 -40.17
N THR A 15 11.61 13.31 -38.93
CA THR A 15 10.53 13.30 -37.91
C THR A 15 9.33 14.22 -38.20
N ASP A 16 9.43 15.11 -39.20
CA ASP A 16 8.38 16.08 -39.55
C ASP A 16 7.66 15.67 -40.84
N CYS A 17 8.38 15.49 -41.95
CA CYS A 17 7.77 15.11 -43.24
C CYS A 17 7.76 13.60 -43.53
N GLY A 18 8.37 12.76 -42.67
CA GLY A 18 8.42 11.30 -42.85
C GLY A 18 9.33 10.80 -43.97
N GLN A 19 9.91 11.67 -44.81
CA GLN A 19 10.76 11.28 -45.94
C GLN A 19 12.11 10.71 -45.47
N VAL A 20 12.58 9.67 -46.15
CA VAL A 20 13.93 9.11 -45.99
C VAL A 20 14.89 9.89 -46.89
N LEU A 21 15.80 10.65 -46.29
CA LEU A 21 16.72 11.54 -46.99
C LEU A 21 18.18 11.24 -46.62
N PRO A 22 19.16 11.60 -47.47
CA PRO A 22 20.57 11.49 -47.11
C PRO A 22 20.91 12.26 -45.83
N SER A 23 21.86 11.78 -45.02
CA SER A 23 22.29 12.46 -43.78
C SER A 23 22.78 13.88 -43.98
N THR A 24 23.25 14.23 -45.19
CA THR A 24 23.61 15.60 -45.58
C THR A 24 22.42 16.57 -45.54
N GLU A 25 21.19 16.08 -45.63
CA GLU A 25 19.96 16.88 -45.51
C GLU A 25 19.57 17.20 -44.06
N PHE A 26 20.39 16.80 -43.09
CA PHE A 26 20.17 17.06 -41.67
C PHE A 26 21.29 17.91 -41.09
N TYR A 27 20.96 18.77 -40.12
CA TYR A 27 21.97 19.49 -39.34
C TYR A 27 22.55 18.58 -38.24
N TRP A 28 23.85 18.73 -37.95
CA TRP A 28 24.49 18.06 -36.82
C TRP A 28 24.02 18.65 -35.49
N VAL A 29 23.68 17.79 -34.54
CA VAL A 29 23.57 18.15 -33.12
C VAL A 29 24.94 18.01 -32.45
N SER A 30 25.61 16.88 -32.71
CA SER A 30 26.96 16.60 -32.21
C SER A 30 27.68 15.70 -33.21
N LYS A 31 28.75 16.21 -33.83
CA LYS A 31 29.60 15.41 -34.73
C LYS A 31 30.34 14.29 -33.99
N PRO A 32 30.95 14.52 -32.80
CA PRO A 32 31.64 13.46 -32.05
C PRO A 32 30.73 12.30 -31.67
N LEU A 33 29.47 12.58 -31.31
CA LEU A 33 28.48 11.55 -30.93
C LEU A 33 27.72 10.99 -32.14
N GLY A 34 28.08 11.34 -33.37
CA GLY A 34 27.36 10.92 -34.58
C GLY A 34 25.88 11.34 -34.61
N THR A 35 25.48 12.34 -33.83
CA THR A 35 24.07 12.68 -33.61
C THR A 35 23.60 13.78 -34.55
N LEU A 36 22.70 13.42 -35.48
CA LEU A 36 21.99 14.34 -36.38
C LEU A 36 20.64 14.80 -35.81
N ARG A 37 20.19 15.99 -36.19
CA ARG A 37 18.82 16.49 -35.88
C ARG A 37 17.78 15.53 -36.48
N GLY A 38 16.59 15.46 -35.86
CA GLY A 38 15.48 14.64 -36.36
C GLY A 38 14.74 15.25 -37.56
N GLN A 39 14.78 16.57 -37.72
CA GLN A 39 14.14 17.28 -38.83
C GLN A 39 15.14 17.58 -39.94
N CYS A 40 14.72 17.44 -41.20
CA CYS A 40 15.56 17.81 -42.33
C CYS A 40 15.66 19.33 -42.46
N LYS A 41 16.66 19.80 -43.22
CA LYS A 41 16.93 21.22 -43.47
C LYS A 41 15.72 21.94 -44.06
N ALA A 42 14.99 21.30 -44.98
CA ALA A 42 13.80 21.88 -45.59
C ALA A 42 12.66 22.11 -44.58
N CYS A 43 12.32 21.10 -43.77
CA CYS A 43 11.32 21.21 -42.70
C CYS A 43 11.67 22.30 -41.68
N MET A 44 12.94 22.33 -41.26
CA MET A 44 13.45 23.36 -40.34
C MET A 44 13.30 24.78 -40.91
N ARG A 45 13.59 24.99 -42.21
CA ARG A 45 13.40 26.29 -42.86
C ARG A 45 11.92 26.70 -42.88
N ARG A 46 11.03 25.78 -43.27
CA ARG A 46 9.57 26.04 -43.25
C ARG A 46 9.08 26.41 -41.86
N SER A 47 9.46 25.65 -40.83
CA SER A 47 9.09 25.93 -39.44
C SER A 47 9.59 27.30 -38.97
N LYS A 48 10.85 27.66 -39.28
CA LYS A 48 11.41 28.99 -38.96
C LYS A 48 10.67 30.13 -39.67
N THR A 49 10.26 29.94 -40.92
CA THR A 49 9.46 30.93 -41.64
C THR A 49 8.09 31.11 -41.01
N ALA A 50 7.40 30.00 -40.68
CA ALA A 50 6.11 30.06 -40.00
C ALA A 50 6.20 30.77 -38.64
N GLN A 51 7.28 30.56 -37.88
CA GLN A 51 7.53 31.23 -36.60
C GLN A 51 7.71 32.76 -36.69
N ARG A 52 7.93 33.32 -37.90
CA ARG A 52 8.03 34.78 -38.06
C ARG A 52 6.66 35.47 -38.02
N ASP A 53 5.59 34.75 -38.32
CA ASP A 53 4.23 35.24 -38.20
C ASP A 53 3.92 35.57 -36.72
N PRO A 54 3.48 36.80 -36.40
CA PRO A 54 3.03 37.15 -35.06
C PRO A 54 1.92 36.23 -34.52
N ALA A 55 1.03 35.74 -35.38
CA ALA A 55 -0.06 34.83 -35.04
C ALA A 55 0.39 33.37 -34.86
N TRP A 56 1.65 33.05 -35.13
CA TRP A 56 2.15 31.70 -34.91
C TRP A 56 2.21 31.36 -33.41
N THR A 57 1.60 30.24 -33.05
CA THR A 57 1.68 29.65 -31.72
C THR A 57 2.27 28.24 -31.80
N PRO A 58 3.01 27.77 -30.78
CA PRO A 58 3.53 26.41 -30.79
C PRO A 58 2.45 25.38 -30.44
N ASN A 59 2.74 24.10 -30.67
CA ASN A 59 1.93 23.00 -30.14
C ASN A 59 2.45 22.57 -28.75
N CYS A 60 1.56 22.07 -27.90
CA CYS A 60 1.91 21.45 -26.63
C CYS A 60 2.86 20.26 -26.84
N SER A 61 4.00 20.24 -26.16
CA SER A 61 5.00 19.18 -26.32
C SER A 61 4.56 17.81 -25.79
N ARG A 62 3.40 17.71 -25.14
CA ARG A 62 2.87 16.49 -24.54
C ARG A 62 1.65 15.93 -25.26
N CYS A 63 0.66 16.76 -25.55
CA CYS A 63 -0.59 16.34 -26.22
C CYS A 63 -0.78 16.91 -27.63
N ASP A 64 0.22 17.64 -28.15
CA ASP A 64 0.25 18.22 -29.49
C ASP A 64 -0.86 19.25 -29.83
N VAL A 65 -1.73 19.58 -28.87
CA VAL A 65 -2.73 20.65 -29.06
C VAL A 65 -2.06 22.00 -29.32
N ARG A 66 -2.63 22.81 -30.23
CA ARG A 66 -2.17 24.17 -30.51
C ARG A 66 -2.32 25.04 -29.25
N LEU A 67 -1.26 25.75 -28.86
CA LEU A 67 -1.33 26.66 -27.70
C LEU A 67 -2.04 27.96 -28.07
N PRO A 68 -2.76 28.58 -27.11
CA PRO A 68 -3.46 29.85 -27.34
C PRO A 68 -2.50 31.03 -27.49
N GLU A 69 -1.34 30.96 -26.83
CA GLU A 69 -0.33 32.03 -26.83
C GLU A 69 1.03 31.54 -27.34
N ARG A 70 1.79 32.46 -27.92
CA ARG A 70 3.14 32.22 -28.43
C ARG A 70 4.15 31.94 -27.31
N THR A 71 3.99 32.60 -26.17
CA THR A 71 4.85 32.47 -24.97
C THR A 71 4.53 31.21 -24.17
N GLY A 72 3.25 30.79 -24.12
CA GLY A 72 2.78 29.59 -23.44
C GLY A 72 3.30 29.42 -22.00
N SER A 73 3.10 28.23 -21.41
CA SER A 73 3.89 27.86 -20.23
C SER A 73 5.36 27.68 -20.63
N GLY A 74 6.33 28.05 -19.77
CA GLY A 74 7.78 28.05 -20.09
C GLY A 74 8.40 26.70 -20.52
N ARG A 75 7.59 25.64 -20.64
CA ARG A 75 7.96 24.31 -21.14
C ARG A 75 7.19 23.90 -22.41
N ARG A 76 6.46 24.82 -23.03
CA ARG A 76 5.57 24.55 -24.18
C ARG A 76 4.53 23.47 -23.85
N LEU A 77 3.90 23.58 -22.69
CA LEU A 77 2.76 22.74 -22.30
C LEU A 77 1.49 23.59 -22.32
N CYS A 78 0.36 22.98 -22.69
CA CYS A 78 -0.95 23.57 -22.40
C CYS A 78 -1.18 23.57 -20.88
N ASP A 79 -2.12 24.38 -20.40
CA ASP A 79 -2.36 24.57 -18.95
C ASP A 79 -2.72 23.26 -18.25
N GLU A 80 -3.48 22.39 -18.91
CA GLU A 80 -3.82 21.07 -18.38
C GLU A 80 -2.57 20.18 -18.23
N CYS A 81 -1.78 20.02 -19.29
CA CYS A 81 -0.54 19.25 -19.25
C CYS A 81 0.48 19.84 -18.26
N PHE A 82 0.49 21.17 -18.14
CA PHE A 82 1.31 21.88 -17.18
C PHE A 82 0.85 21.56 -15.75
N GLY A 83 -0.44 21.68 -15.45
CA GLY A 83 -1.01 21.35 -14.15
C GLY A 83 -0.87 19.88 -13.74
N GLN A 84 -0.91 18.95 -14.70
CA GLN A 84 -0.63 17.53 -14.41
C GLN A 84 0.85 17.27 -14.06
N THR A 85 1.76 18.08 -14.60
CA THR A 85 3.21 17.89 -14.45
C THR A 85 3.78 18.68 -13.27
N TYR A 86 3.24 19.88 -13.06
CA TYR A 86 3.73 20.88 -12.13
C TYR A 86 2.67 21.23 -11.09
N ASP A 87 3.17 21.69 -9.96
CA ASP A 87 2.40 22.18 -8.85
C ASP A 87 2.17 23.69 -9.06
N LEU A 88 0.90 24.07 -9.25
CA LEU A 88 0.53 25.46 -9.59
C LEU A 88 0.68 26.39 -8.39
N GLU A 89 0.50 25.86 -7.18
CA GLU A 89 0.56 26.58 -5.92
C GLU A 89 2.00 26.73 -5.42
N HIS A 90 2.84 25.72 -5.65
CA HIS A 90 4.21 25.72 -5.16
C HIS A 90 5.22 26.27 -6.18
N ARG A 91 5.48 27.57 -6.10
CA ARG A 91 6.54 28.25 -6.85
C ARG A 91 7.87 28.30 -6.11
N ARG A 92 8.97 28.38 -6.85
CA ARG A 92 10.31 28.69 -6.34
C ARG A 92 10.51 30.21 -6.29
N ALA A 93 11.54 30.66 -5.56
CA ALA A 93 11.90 32.08 -5.49
C ALA A 93 12.18 32.71 -6.87
N ASN A 94 12.67 31.93 -7.83
CA ASN A 94 12.90 32.37 -9.21
C ASN A 94 11.64 32.31 -10.11
N GLY A 95 10.44 32.15 -9.53
CA GLY A 95 9.17 32.06 -10.26
C GLY A 95 8.89 30.69 -10.89
N ALA A 96 9.85 29.76 -10.91
CA ALA A 96 9.63 28.45 -11.53
C ALA A 96 8.71 27.56 -10.68
N HIS A 97 7.73 26.93 -11.33
CA HIS A 97 6.89 25.92 -10.69
C HIS A 97 7.68 24.67 -10.30
N ARG A 98 7.30 24.06 -9.20
CA ARG A 98 7.87 22.78 -8.78
C ARG A 98 7.12 21.61 -9.42
N ILE A 99 7.80 20.48 -9.61
CA ILE A 99 7.15 19.26 -10.12
C ILE A 99 6.11 18.78 -9.11
N ARG A 100 4.96 18.32 -9.61
CA ARG A 100 3.89 17.70 -8.84
C ARG A 100 4.37 16.35 -8.30
N LEU A 101 4.21 16.13 -6.99
CA LEU A 101 4.59 14.87 -6.38
C LEU A 101 3.55 13.80 -6.72
N LYS A 102 4.02 12.61 -7.13
CA LYS A 102 3.14 11.43 -7.21
C LYS A 102 2.62 11.10 -5.81
N PRO A 103 1.41 10.54 -5.66
CA PRO A 103 0.89 10.07 -4.37
C PRO A 103 1.77 8.97 -3.75
N CYS A 104 1.51 8.68 -2.48
CA CYS A 104 2.11 7.55 -1.79
C CYS A 104 1.72 6.24 -2.49
N THR A 105 2.69 5.39 -2.81
CA THR A 105 2.40 4.11 -3.47
C THR A 105 1.80 3.06 -2.52
N LEU A 106 1.63 3.34 -1.23
CA LEU A 106 1.06 2.42 -0.25
C LEU A 106 -0.35 2.85 0.19
N CYS A 107 -0.53 4.11 0.61
CA CYS A 107 -1.85 4.60 1.02
C CYS A 107 -2.57 5.47 -0.02
N GLY A 108 -1.95 5.81 -1.15
CA GLY A 108 -2.53 6.74 -2.15
C GLY A 108 -2.56 8.21 -1.71
N GLY A 109 -2.28 8.51 -0.45
CA GLY A 109 -2.33 9.88 0.09
C GLY A 109 -1.23 10.81 -0.44
N PRO A 110 -1.36 12.13 -0.19
CA PRO A 110 -0.37 13.12 -0.58
C PRO A 110 0.97 12.88 0.14
N LYS A 111 2.06 13.31 -0.48
CA LYS A 111 3.40 13.25 0.11
C LYS A 111 3.92 14.64 0.39
N GLU A 112 4.54 14.79 1.56
CA GLU A 112 5.36 15.95 1.86
C GLU A 112 6.53 16.07 0.88
N ARG A 113 6.84 17.31 0.49
CA ARG A 113 7.89 17.60 -0.50
C ARG A 113 9.30 17.26 -0.02
N MET A 114 9.52 17.23 1.29
CA MET A 114 10.79 16.81 1.90
C MET A 114 10.96 15.28 1.92
N ALA A 115 9.88 14.51 1.78
CA ALA A 115 9.93 13.06 1.70
C ALA A 115 10.46 12.61 0.33
N ARG A 116 11.79 12.47 0.21
CA ARG A 116 12.41 11.80 -0.94
C ARG A 116 12.05 10.32 -0.90
N GLY A 117 11.11 9.87 -1.74
CA GLY A 117 10.73 8.45 -1.80
C GLY A 117 9.38 8.16 -2.45
N LYS A 118 9.06 6.87 -2.58
CA LYS A 118 7.76 6.39 -3.10
C LYS A 118 6.65 6.47 -2.03
N LEU A 119 7.02 6.44 -0.74
CA LEU A 119 6.11 6.39 0.41
C LEU A 119 6.04 7.74 1.14
N CYS A 120 4.90 8.04 1.79
CA CYS A 120 4.79 9.16 2.75
C CYS A 120 5.47 8.78 4.07
N GLN A 121 5.69 9.75 4.96
CA GLN A 121 6.38 9.52 6.25
C GLN A 121 5.66 8.46 7.09
N ALA A 122 4.33 8.56 7.21
CA ALA A 122 3.51 7.58 7.95
C ALA A 122 3.60 6.15 7.37
N CYS A 123 3.78 6.01 6.06
CA CYS A 123 3.90 4.71 5.40
C CYS A 123 5.34 4.17 5.34
N LYS A 124 6.37 4.98 5.63
CA LYS A 124 7.77 4.51 5.58
C LYS A 124 8.04 3.31 6.50
N PRO A 125 7.54 3.27 7.76
CA PRO A 125 7.71 2.11 8.65
C PRO A 125 7.16 0.80 8.05
N TRP A 126 6.18 0.90 7.16
CA TRP A 126 5.52 -0.23 6.51
C TRP A 126 6.23 -0.72 5.25
N ALA A 127 7.37 -0.12 4.86
CA ALA A 127 8.06 -0.45 3.61
C ALA A 127 8.41 -1.95 3.50
N GLY A 128 8.84 -2.56 4.59
CA GLY A 128 9.16 -4.00 4.65
C GLY A 128 7.93 -4.91 4.63
N TYR A 129 6.76 -4.40 5.03
CA TYR A 129 5.50 -5.16 5.12
C TYR A 129 4.54 -4.86 3.94
N ALA A 130 4.92 -3.94 3.06
CA ALA A 130 4.09 -3.47 1.94
C ALA A 130 3.67 -4.59 0.98
N LYS A 131 4.48 -5.65 0.82
CA LYS A 131 4.14 -6.80 -0.03
C LYS A 131 2.96 -7.59 0.55
N SER A 132 2.96 -7.84 1.85
CA SER A 132 1.88 -8.55 2.54
C SER A 132 0.58 -7.76 2.48
N LEU A 133 0.65 -6.45 2.72
CA LEU A 133 -0.51 -5.56 2.61
C LEU A 133 -1.12 -5.58 1.20
N ARG A 134 -0.28 -5.45 0.16
CA ARG A 134 -0.72 -5.44 -1.25
C ARG A 134 -1.36 -6.75 -1.69
N ARG A 135 -0.87 -7.89 -1.19
CA ARG A 135 -1.47 -9.21 -1.49
C ARG A 135 -2.95 -9.24 -1.12
N PHE A 136 -3.32 -8.60 -0.01
CA PHE A 136 -4.68 -8.63 0.52
C PHE A 136 -5.46 -7.34 0.28
N ASP A 137 -4.97 -6.48 -0.62
CA ASP A 137 -5.55 -5.15 -0.90
C ASP A 137 -5.82 -4.32 0.38
N LEU A 138 -4.88 -4.40 1.34
CA LEU A 138 -4.93 -3.64 2.58
C LEU A 138 -4.04 -2.41 2.51
N THR A 139 -4.52 -1.33 3.11
CA THR A 139 -3.69 -0.19 3.49
C THR A 139 -3.13 -0.39 4.90
N PRO A 140 -2.09 0.38 5.31
CA PRO A 140 -1.65 0.40 6.70
C PRO A 140 -2.78 0.76 7.69
N ALA A 141 -3.73 1.61 7.26
CA ALA A 141 -4.88 1.96 8.08
C ALA A 141 -5.80 0.75 8.29
N ASP A 142 -6.08 -0.03 7.23
CA ASP A 142 -6.89 -1.25 7.36
C ASP A 142 -6.25 -2.26 8.32
N TYR A 143 -4.93 -2.45 8.24
CA TYR A 143 -4.22 -3.32 9.19
C TYR A 143 -4.37 -2.84 10.63
N VAL A 144 -4.21 -1.54 10.88
CA VAL A 144 -4.36 -0.94 12.21
C VAL A 144 -5.80 -1.13 12.72
N SER A 145 -6.81 -0.93 11.87
CA SER A 145 -8.21 -1.16 12.25
C SER A 145 -8.48 -2.60 12.66
N ILE A 146 -7.94 -3.59 11.93
CA ILE A 146 -8.06 -5.01 12.31
C ILE A 146 -7.35 -5.26 13.65
N LEU A 147 -6.14 -4.70 13.82
CA LEU A 147 -5.39 -4.83 15.06
C LEU A 147 -6.14 -4.25 16.27
N GLN A 148 -6.75 -3.07 16.11
CA GLN A 148 -7.58 -2.43 17.13
C GLN A 148 -8.82 -3.25 17.45
N ALA A 149 -9.52 -3.77 16.44
CA ALA A 149 -10.69 -4.64 16.63
C ALA A 149 -10.34 -5.92 17.42
N GLN A 150 -9.10 -6.42 17.29
CA GLN A 150 -8.59 -7.54 18.08
C GLN A 150 -8.01 -7.15 19.46
N GLY A 151 -8.12 -5.88 19.87
CA GLY A 151 -7.54 -5.40 21.13
C GLY A 151 -6.01 -5.33 21.14
N GLY A 152 -5.35 -5.26 19.97
CA GLY A 152 -3.89 -5.09 19.87
C GLY A 152 -3.08 -6.37 20.02
N VAL A 153 -3.72 -7.54 20.06
CA VAL A 153 -3.08 -8.84 20.34
C VAL A 153 -3.37 -9.87 19.25
N CYS A 154 -2.63 -10.99 19.29
CA CYS A 154 -2.94 -12.17 18.50
C CYS A 154 -4.33 -12.69 18.86
N TYR A 155 -5.22 -12.86 17.88
CA TYR A 155 -6.60 -13.31 18.15
C TYR A 155 -6.68 -14.69 18.82
N ILE A 156 -5.74 -15.60 18.55
CA ILE A 156 -5.78 -16.97 19.09
C ILE A 156 -5.19 -17.06 20.49
N CYS A 157 -3.98 -16.52 20.71
CA CYS A 157 -3.28 -16.69 22.00
C CYS A 157 -3.38 -15.48 22.92
N HIS A 158 -3.98 -14.37 22.46
CA HIS A 158 -4.16 -13.12 23.21
C HIS A 158 -2.85 -12.49 23.71
N GLU A 159 -1.71 -12.91 23.15
CA GLU A 159 -0.41 -12.34 23.45
C GLU A 159 -0.13 -11.13 22.56
N ALA A 160 0.51 -10.13 23.15
CA ALA A 160 1.01 -8.96 22.42
C ALA A 160 2.10 -9.34 21.40
N PRO A 161 2.24 -8.58 20.29
CA PRO A 161 3.29 -8.80 19.31
C PRO A 161 4.70 -8.67 19.94
N ARG A 162 5.53 -9.70 19.76
CA ARG A 162 6.88 -9.78 20.36
C ARG A 162 7.94 -9.21 19.42
N GLY A 163 7.91 -7.90 19.19
CA GLY A 163 8.89 -7.19 18.37
C GLY A 163 8.80 -7.43 16.87
N GLN A 164 7.68 -7.99 16.40
CA GLN A 164 7.31 -8.13 15.00
C GLN A 164 5.81 -7.92 14.86
N ARG A 165 5.41 -7.35 13.72
CA ARG A 165 3.99 -7.24 13.34
C ARG A 165 3.33 -8.62 13.29
N LEU A 166 2.08 -8.68 13.72
CA LEU A 166 1.25 -9.87 13.54
C LEU A 166 1.07 -10.17 12.04
N SER A 167 1.06 -11.45 11.69
CA SER A 167 0.83 -11.95 10.34
C SER A 167 -0.64 -11.78 9.96
N ILE A 168 -0.90 -11.42 8.70
CA ILE A 168 -2.24 -11.47 8.12
C ILE A 168 -2.59 -12.94 7.84
N ASP A 169 -3.48 -13.49 8.65
CA ASP A 169 -4.06 -14.81 8.45
C ASP A 169 -5.20 -14.72 7.43
N HIS A 170 -5.30 -15.73 6.57
CA HIS A 170 -6.25 -15.73 5.47
C HIS A 170 -6.77 -17.13 5.16
N ASP A 171 -7.99 -17.17 4.64
CA ASP A 171 -8.61 -18.39 4.14
C ASP A 171 -8.00 -18.80 2.80
N HIS A 172 -7.39 -19.99 2.77
CA HIS A 172 -6.77 -20.55 1.58
C HIS A 172 -7.78 -21.04 0.53
N ALA A 173 -9.06 -21.14 0.86
CA ALA A 173 -10.13 -21.48 -0.08
C ALA A 173 -10.61 -20.28 -0.89
N LEU A 174 -10.30 -19.06 -0.47
CA LEU A 174 -10.71 -17.82 -1.12
C LEU A 174 -9.57 -17.20 -1.94
N PRO A 175 -9.88 -16.47 -3.03
CA PRO A 175 -8.86 -15.74 -3.78
C PRO A 175 -8.20 -14.67 -2.92
N GLU A 176 -6.91 -14.39 -3.18
CA GLU A 176 -6.17 -13.31 -2.51
C GLU A 176 -6.95 -11.98 -2.61
N GLY A 177 -7.00 -11.24 -1.50
CA GLY A 177 -7.74 -9.98 -1.40
C GLY A 177 -8.36 -9.81 -0.03
N ARG A 178 -9.09 -8.70 0.16
CA ARG A 178 -9.65 -8.33 1.46
C ARG A 178 -10.62 -9.38 2.02
N ALA A 179 -11.37 -10.05 1.15
CA ALA A 179 -12.36 -11.07 1.54
C ALA A 179 -11.73 -12.35 2.10
N ALA A 180 -10.47 -12.66 1.77
CA ALA A 180 -9.79 -13.83 2.32
C ALA A 180 -9.24 -13.59 3.73
N VAL A 181 -9.11 -12.34 4.18
CA VAL A 181 -8.48 -12.02 5.47
C VAL A 181 -9.37 -12.47 6.62
N ARG A 182 -8.85 -13.32 7.50
CA ARG A 182 -9.53 -13.76 8.73
C ARG A 182 -9.19 -12.88 9.92
N GLY A 183 -7.92 -12.47 10.03
CA GLY A 183 -7.45 -11.67 11.16
C GLY A 183 -5.93 -11.56 11.21
N LEU A 184 -5.42 -11.12 12.36
CA LEU A 184 -4.00 -10.96 12.64
C LEU A 184 -3.53 -11.93 13.73
N LEU A 185 -2.53 -12.74 13.42
CA LEU A 185 -2.01 -13.78 14.30
C LEU A 185 -0.51 -13.63 14.56
N CYS A 186 -0.02 -14.05 15.72
CA CYS A 186 1.41 -14.17 15.94
C CYS A 186 2.00 -15.27 15.03
N ARG A 187 3.32 -15.23 14.79
CA ARG A 187 4.01 -16.20 13.92
C ARG A 187 3.69 -17.65 14.30
N ASP A 188 3.71 -17.99 15.58
CA ASP A 188 3.51 -19.36 16.04
C ASP A 188 2.06 -19.83 15.85
N CYS A 189 1.08 -18.96 16.15
CA CYS A 189 -0.32 -19.27 15.92
C CYS A 189 -0.61 -19.44 14.43
N ASN A 190 -0.12 -18.51 13.60
CA ASN A 190 -0.32 -18.50 12.16
C ASN A 190 0.35 -19.67 11.45
N TYR A 191 1.56 -20.06 11.86
CA TYR A 191 2.36 -21.05 11.12
C TYR A 191 2.31 -22.46 11.73
N SER A 192 2.05 -22.58 13.03
CA SER A 192 2.26 -23.85 13.75
C SER A 192 1.08 -24.35 14.55
N ARG A 193 0.16 -23.48 15.00
CA ARG A 193 -1.01 -23.91 15.78
C ARG A 193 -2.25 -24.06 14.90
N LEU A 194 -2.69 -22.98 14.24
CA LEU A 194 -3.90 -22.99 13.42
C LEU A 194 -3.83 -23.99 12.25
N PRO A 195 -2.74 -24.08 11.47
CA PRO A 195 -2.68 -24.98 10.32
C PRO A 195 -2.83 -26.48 10.67
N ARG A 196 -2.60 -26.87 11.93
CA ARG A 196 -2.77 -28.27 12.37
C ARG A 196 -4.23 -28.72 12.37
N PHE A 197 -5.15 -27.78 12.47
CA PHE A 197 -6.57 -28.04 12.65
C PHE A 197 -7.43 -27.45 11.53
N GLU A 198 -6.84 -26.64 10.66
CA GLU A 198 -7.55 -25.89 9.61
C GLU A 198 -8.31 -26.79 8.64
N GLU A 199 -7.78 -27.98 8.33
CA GLU A 199 -8.40 -28.94 7.41
C GLU A 199 -9.37 -29.93 8.08
N ASP A 200 -9.33 -30.09 9.41
CA ASP A 200 -10.22 -30.99 10.17
C ASP A 200 -10.66 -30.35 11.49
N LEU A 201 -11.73 -29.55 11.42
CA LEU A 201 -12.35 -28.94 12.60
C LEU A 201 -12.86 -29.99 13.60
N ALA A 202 -13.24 -31.19 13.13
CA ALA A 202 -13.67 -32.27 14.01
C ALA A 202 -12.49 -32.81 14.84
N MET A 203 -11.26 -32.77 14.33
CA MET A 203 -10.06 -33.06 15.12
C MET A 203 -9.87 -32.06 16.25
N LEU A 204 -10.10 -30.77 16.00
CA LEU A 204 -10.02 -29.75 17.05
C LEU A 204 -11.05 -30.01 18.16
N GLN A 205 -12.29 -30.33 17.77
CA GLN A 205 -13.34 -30.70 18.73
C GLN A 205 -12.96 -31.94 19.55
N ARG A 206 -12.42 -32.99 18.91
CA ARG A 206 -11.92 -34.19 19.62
C ARG A 206 -10.77 -33.85 20.57
N ALA A 207 -9.86 -32.95 20.18
CA ALA A 207 -8.77 -32.50 21.04
C ALA A 207 -9.27 -31.76 22.28
N ILE A 208 -10.28 -30.88 22.12
CA ILE A 208 -10.97 -30.23 23.23
C ILE A 208 -11.56 -31.29 24.17
N SER A 209 -12.34 -32.24 23.64
CA SER A 209 -12.95 -33.32 24.42
C SER A 209 -11.91 -34.20 25.13
N TYR A 210 -10.78 -34.50 24.51
CA TYR A 210 -9.70 -35.29 25.12
C TYR A 210 -9.06 -34.57 26.32
N LEU A 211 -8.91 -33.24 26.25
CA LEU A 211 -8.32 -32.45 27.33
C LEU A 211 -9.31 -32.21 28.48
N THR A 212 -10.59 -31.98 28.18
CA THR A 212 -11.62 -31.70 29.18
C THR A 212 -12.19 -32.97 29.82
N ALA A 213 -12.32 -34.06 29.05
CA ALA A 213 -12.77 -35.37 29.51
C ALA A 213 -11.80 -36.49 29.10
N PRO A 214 -10.59 -36.55 29.70
CA PRO A 214 -9.59 -37.55 29.33
C PRO A 214 -10.11 -38.98 29.53
N PRO A 215 -10.11 -39.85 28.50
CA PRO A 215 -10.72 -41.18 28.57
C PRO A 215 -10.02 -42.10 29.59
N ALA A 216 -8.75 -41.86 29.91
CA ALA A 216 -8.05 -42.60 30.96
C ALA A 216 -8.68 -42.39 32.34
N ARG A 217 -9.28 -41.22 32.61
CA ARG A 217 -9.90 -40.92 33.91
C ARG A 217 -11.16 -41.75 34.14
N SER A 218 -11.95 -42.03 33.10
CA SER A 218 -13.16 -42.86 33.24
C SER A 218 -12.84 -44.35 33.44
N VAL A 219 -11.69 -44.81 32.97
CA VAL A 219 -11.28 -46.22 33.05
C VAL A 219 -10.41 -46.52 34.27
N ILE A 220 -9.39 -45.69 34.52
CA ILE A 220 -8.37 -45.93 35.55
C ILE A 220 -8.72 -45.21 36.87
N GLY A 221 -9.44 -44.08 36.81
CA GLY A 221 -9.86 -43.31 37.98
C GLY A 221 -10.83 -44.05 38.90
N GLN A 222 -11.42 -45.16 38.46
CA GLN A 222 -12.25 -46.04 39.29
C GLN A 222 -11.45 -47.13 40.04
N ILE A 223 -10.15 -47.30 39.75
CA ILE A 223 -9.36 -48.43 40.26
C ILE A 223 -8.55 -48.07 41.53
N GLY A 224 -8.50 -46.81 41.93
CA GLY A 224 -7.86 -46.40 43.19
C GLY A 224 -8.76 -45.44 43.95
N GLY A 225 -9.31 -45.91 45.08
CA GLY A 225 -10.21 -45.18 45.98
C GLY A 225 -9.59 -43.97 46.68
N HIS A 226 -9.06 -43.02 45.92
CA HIS A 226 -8.80 -41.67 46.36
C HIS A 226 -9.73 -40.74 45.59
N ASP A 227 -10.63 -40.14 46.34
CA ASP A 227 -11.73 -39.30 45.91
C ASP A 227 -11.25 -38.19 44.94
N LEU A 228 -11.49 -38.39 43.65
CA LEU A 228 -11.20 -37.45 42.57
C LEU A 228 -12.04 -36.15 42.68
N ALA A 229 -12.98 -36.08 43.63
CA ALA A 229 -13.70 -34.86 43.99
C ALA A 229 -12.77 -33.68 44.36
N VAL A 230 -11.53 -33.94 44.79
CA VAL A 230 -10.57 -32.88 45.15
C VAL A 230 -9.98 -32.17 43.93
N LEU A 231 -9.94 -32.79 42.74
CA LEU A 231 -9.39 -32.14 41.53
C LEU A 231 -10.41 -31.29 40.75
N HIS A 232 -11.70 -31.44 41.03
CA HIS A 232 -12.75 -30.61 40.44
C HIS A 232 -12.98 -29.28 41.19
N ALA A 233 -12.27 -29.04 42.30
CA ALA A 233 -12.40 -27.81 43.08
C ALA A 233 -11.75 -26.56 42.43
N PHE A 234 -10.92 -26.72 41.38
CA PHE A 234 -10.22 -25.61 40.72
C PHE A 234 -10.88 -25.12 39.42
N ALA A 235 -12.10 -25.58 39.10
CA ALA A 235 -12.84 -25.19 37.89
C ALA A 235 -14.21 -24.57 38.22
N ARG A 236 -14.25 -23.70 39.23
CA ARG A 236 -15.43 -22.91 39.61
C ARG A 236 -15.04 -21.43 39.62
N ASP A 237 -15.93 -20.57 39.15
CA ASP A 237 -15.84 -19.14 39.50
C ASP A 237 -16.13 -18.96 41.01
N ASP A 238 -15.99 -17.74 41.53
CA ASP A 238 -16.19 -17.42 42.95
C ASP A 238 -17.61 -17.76 43.49
N SER A 239 -18.54 -18.20 42.62
CA SER A 239 -19.92 -18.57 42.97
C SER A 239 -20.20 -20.09 42.97
N GLY A 240 -19.28 -20.93 42.49
CA GLY A 240 -19.38 -22.38 42.63
C GLY A 240 -20.24 -23.12 41.60
N GLY A 241 -20.72 -22.45 40.54
CA GLY A 241 -21.52 -23.06 39.46
C GLY A 241 -20.68 -23.78 38.38
N PRO A 242 -21.26 -24.71 37.60
CA PRO A 242 -20.65 -25.23 36.36
C PRO A 242 -20.63 -24.12 35.29
N TRP A 243 -19.62 -24.13 34.41
CA TRP A 243 -19.62 -23.28 33.21
C TRP A 243 -20.71 -23.75 32.25
N GLU A 244 -21.86 -23.06 32.23
CA GLU A 244 -22.83 -23.20 31.14
C GLU A 244 -22.21 -22.58 29.87
N PHE A 245 -21.95 -23.42 28.87
CA PHE A 245 -21.64 -22.96 27.52
C PHE A 245 -22.97 -22.78 26.80
N ASP A 246 -23.53 -21.58 26.86
CA ASP A 246 -24.55 -21.16 25.90
C ASP A 246 -23.90 -21.10 24.51
N VAL A 247 -24.31 -22.01 23.63
CA VAL A 247 -23.93 -22.06 22.20
C VAL A 247 -24.77 -21.12 21.34
N ASP A 248 -25.40 -20.12 21.94
CA ASP A 248 -25.76 -18.92 21.22
C ASP A 248 -24.49 -18.09 21.11
N VAL A 249 -23.92 -18.05 19.90
CA VAL A 249 -22.83 -17.13 19.52
C VAL A 249 -23.38 -15.71 19.62
N ALA A 250 -23.46 -15.20 20.85
CA ALA A 250 -23.57 -13.79 21.12
C ALA A 250 -22.23 -13.18 20.75
N ASP A 251 -22.30 -12.22 19.82
CA ASP A 251 -21.26 -11.26 19.50
C ASP A 251 -20.44 -10.95 20.77
N PRO A 252 -19.11 -11.22 20.80
CA PRO A 252 -18.31 -10.87 21.95
C PRO A 252 -18.39 -9.36 22.08
N GLY A 253 -19.25 -8.91 22.99
CA GLY A 253 -19.50 -7.50 23.25
C GLY A 253 -18.19 -6.74 23.42
N PRO A 254 -18.22 -5.41 23.26
CA PRO A 254 -17.01 -4.59 23.15
C PRO A 254 -16.01 -4.93 24.25
N ILE A 255 -14.84 -5.42 23.84
CA ILE A 255 -13.76 -5.79 24.74
C ILE A 255 -13.21 -4.50 25.36
N GLU A 256 -13.41 -4.34 26.67
CA GLU A 256 -12.81 -3.26 27.45
C GLU A 256 -11.27 -3.32 27.30
N PRO A 257 -10.63 -2.23 26.81
CA PRO A 257 -9.19 -2.22 26.62
C PRO A 257 -8.47 -2.35 27.97
N ARG A 258 -7.62 -3.37 28.14
CA ARG A 258 -6.75 -3.54 29.33
C ARG A 258 -5.54 -2.60 29.31
N PHE A 259 -5.75 -1.33 28.99
CA PHE A 259 -4.77 -0.27 29.18
C PHE A 259 -5.35 0.78 30.13
N ALA A 260 -4.51 1.24 31.06
CA ALA A 260 -4.84 2.32 31.97
C ALA A 260 -5.27 3.55 31.16
N LEU A 261 -6.55 3.90 31.27
CA LEU A 261 -7.08 5.18 30.82
C LEU A 261 -6.24 6.28 31.47
N LEU A 262 -5.51 7.03 30.65
CA LEU A 262 -4.99 8.31 31.08
C LEU A 262 -6.19 9.21 31.34
N ASN A 263 -6.35 9.52 32.62
CA ASN A 263 -7.41 10.29 33.24
C ASN A 263 -7.55 11.66 32.56
N LEU A 264 -8.68 11.90 31.89
CA LEU A 264 -9.13 13.23 31.47
C LEU A 264 -10.40 13.53 32.26
N SER A 265 -10.23 14.06 33.48
CA SER A 265 -11.32 14.38 34.38
C SER A 265 -12.10 15.62 33.91
N ASP A 266 -13.38 15.38 33.59
CA ASP A 266 -14.58 16.17 33.94
C ASP A 266 -14.90 17.49 33.19
N PRO A 267 -16.18 17.96 33.16
CA PRO A 267 -16.98 17.98 31.93
C PRO A 267 -17.62 19.37 31.69
N ARG A 268 -18.23 19.55 30.52
CA ARG A 268 -19.50 20.30 30.32
C ARG A 268 -19.80 20.39 28.82
N ASP A 269 -20.96 19.85 28.49
CA ASP A 269 -21.88 20.20 27.40
C ASP A 269 -21.36 21.08 26.27
N ASP A 270 -21.19 20.46 25.09
CA ASP A 270 -22.01 20.74 23.90
C ASP A 270 -21.44 19.94 22.72
N ALA A 271 -22.26 19.09 22.09
CA ALA A 271 -21.85 18.20 21.01
C ALA A 271 -21.24 18.95 19.80
N PRO A 272 -20.17 18.42 19.16
CA PRO A 272 -20.27 18.25 17.70
C PRO A 272 -19.44 17.12 17.04
N ARG A 273 -20.07 16.53 15.99
CA ARG A 273 -19.54 15.89 14.75
C ARG A 273 -18.77 14.55 14.84
N PRO A 274 -18.95 13.65 13.84
CA PRO A 274 -18.25 12.39 13.78
C PRO A 274 -16.73 12.63 13.60
N SER A 275 -15.95 12.03 14.50
CA SER A 275 -14.49 12.13 14.54
C SER A 275 -13.85 11.56 13.28
N GLU A 276 -12.88 12.29 12.72
CA GLU A 276 -11.95 11.76 11.71
C GLU A 276 -11.27 10.48 12.21
N PRO A 277 -10.97 9.49 11.33
CA PRO A 277 -10.28 8.27 11.74
C PRO A 277 -8.87 8.59 12.26
N PRO A 278 -8.39 7.89 13.29
CA PRO A 278 -7.13 8.20 13.96
C PRO A 278 -5.91 8.07 13.03
N HIS A 279 -4.95 8.97 13.26
CA HIS A 279 -3.76 9.12 12.42
C HIS A 279 -2.81 7.91 12.54
N PRO A 280 -2.36 7.27 11.43
CA PRO A 280 -1.58 6.02 11.44
C PRO A 280 -0.19 6.05 12.12
N ALA A 281 0.23 7.18 12.69
CA ALA A 281 1.57 7.35 13.25
C ALA A 281 1.76 6.68 14.61
N GLU A 282 0.70 6.46 15.37
CA GLU A 282 0.78 5.93 16.74
C GLU A 282 1.10 4.42 16.78
N TYR A 283 0.85 3.70 15.70
CA TYR A 283 1.09 2.25 15.58
C TYR A 283 2.35 1.89 14.78
N ALA A 284 3.20 2.87 14.49
CA ALA A 284 4.40 2.66 13.68
C ALA A 284 5.47 1.77 14.36
N PHE A 285 5.41 1.60 15.69
CA PHE A 285 6.45 1.00 16.52
C PHE A 285 6.13 -0.38 17.13
N LEU A 286 5.03 -1.02 16.73
CA LEU A 286 4.75 -2.44 16.99
C LEU A 286 5.17 -3.31 15.77
#